data_AF-A0A7Y9JP75-F1
#
_entry.id   AF-A0A7Y9JP75-F1
#
_cell.length_a   1.000
_cell.length_b   1.000
_cell.length_c   1.000
_cell.angle_alpha   90.00
_cell.angle_beta   90.00
_cell.angle_gamma   90.00
#
_symmetry.space_group_name_H-M   'P 1'
#
loop_
_entity.id
_entity.type
_entity.pdbx_description
1 polymer ?
#
loop_
_entity_poly.entity_id
_entity_poly.type
_entity_poly.pdbx_seq_one_letter_code
_entity_poly.pdbx_strand_id
1 'polypeptide(L)'
;MSVDPTLSGKITSVRTSGSGNWLLTPQADSRDGTTSRSRFLDASDFGGWDECFPCLTADPENEAFPDHGQAWNAEYRSSTKCPERSQGSWILRGCELHREVTRELPHRSRLTYHARFPDSATSTRVLWAAHPQFVAKSLINITLRCGDAPYCRKHGTGVVLPSLSALVPKGEGKKIAVESCPSQIVLTLSRVDEAITLEWDGRVIPEFHIWYDNGLYAREPVISPQPTIPAGRGVPRDWTLSITSYRR
;
A
#
# COMPACT_ATOMS: atom_id res chain seq x y z
N MET A 1 4.98 -7.75 11.37
CA MET A 1 3.85 -7.50 10.46
C MET A 1 2.81 -8.59 10.67
N SER A 2 1.52 -8.26 10.57
CA SER A 2 0.41 -9.21 10.68
C SER A 2 -0.52 -9.11 9.47
N VAL A 3 -0.90 -10.25 8.91
CA VAL A 3 -1.86 -10.41 7.82
C VAL A 3 -3.14 -11.03 8.38
N ASP A 4 -4.30 -10.50 7.99
CA ASP A 4 -5.60 -11.05 8.35
C ASP A 4 -6.32 -11.62 7.11
N PRO A 5 -6.35 -12.96 6.96
CA PRO A 5 -7.07 -13.62 5.87
C PRO A 5 -8.57 -13.32 5.85
N THR A 6 -9.18 -13.04 7.00
CA THR A 6 -10.63 -12.75 7.09
C THR A 6 -10.97 -11.36 6.55
N LEU A 7 -9.95 -10.51 6.36
CA LEU A 7 -10.07 -9.17 5.78
C LEU A 7 -9.46 -9.13 4.38
N SER A 8 -9.78 -10.11 3.53
CA SER A 8 -9.23 -10.19 2.17
C SER A 8 -7.70 -10.21 2.13
N GLY A 9 -7.05 -10.73 3.17
CA GLY A 9 -5.59 -10.74 3.27
C GLY A 9 -5.00 -9.36 3.57
N LYS A 10 -5.75 -8.41 4.11
CA LYS A 10 -5.23 -7.09 4.52
C LYS A 10 -4.07 -7.25 5.50
N ILE A 11 -3.03 -6.43 5.36
CA ILE A 11 -2.01 -6.29 6.39
C ILE A 11 -2.57 -5.33 7.46
N THR A 12 -2.90 -5.86 8.63
CA THR A 12 -3.57 -5.11 9.69
C THR A 12 -2.60 -4.46 10.67
N SER A 13 -1.34 -4.91 10.69
CA SER A 13 -0.36 -4.35 11.61
C SER A 13 1.08 -4.36 11.10
N VAL A 14 1.75 -3.22 11.31
CA VAL A 14 3.21 -3.07 11.25
C VAL A 14 3.63 -2.37 12.53
N ARG A 15 4.54 -2.98 13.29
CA ARG A 15 4.96 -2.50 14.61
C ARG A 15 6.47 -2.46 14.67
N THR A 16 7.03 -1.46 15.34
CA THR A 16 8.41 -1.49 15.82
C THR A 16 8.43 -2.10 17.23
N SER A 17 9.61 -2.49 17.72
CA SER A 17 9.74 -3.01 19.08
C SER A 17 9.43 -1.92 20.11
N GLY A 18 8.32 -2.07 20.83
CA GLY A 18 7.96 -1.20 21.96
C GLY A 18 7.05 -0.02 21.63
N SER A 19 6.52 0.10 20.41
CA SER A 19 5.54 1.13 20.04
C SER A 19 4.20 0.55 19.59
N GLY A 20 3.24 1.45 19.36
CA GLY A 20 1.93 1.12 18.81
C GLY A 20 1.98 0.67 17.34
N ASN A 21 0.80 0.37 16.79
CA ASN A 21 0.69 0.08 15.36
C ASN A 21 1.02 1.32 14.52
N TRP A 22 1.76 1.13 13.43
CA TRP A 22 2.00 2.19 12.46
C TRP A 22 0.85 2.36 11.49
N LEU A 23 0.11 1.29 11.22
CA LEU A 23 -1.08 1.34 10.38
C LEU A 23 -2.29 1.80 11.17
N LEU A 24 -3.17 2.56 10.52
CA LEU A 24 -4.51 2.86 11.04
C LEU A 24 -5.24 1.52 11.26
N THR A 25 -5.76 1.29 12.46
CA THR A 25 -6.55 0.07 12.71
C THR A 25 -7.83 0.11 11.87
N PRO A 26 -8.10 -0.93 11.04
CA PRO A 26 -9.34 -1.05 10.29
C PRO A 26 -10.55 -0.93 11.23
N GLN A 27 -11.58 -0.21 10.79
CA GLN A 27 -12.81 -0.07 11.58
C GLN A 27 -13.63 -1.35 11.49
N ALA A 28 -14.13 -1.84 12.62
CA ALA A 28 -14.98 -3.02 12.68
C ALA A 28 -16.48 -2.67 12.53
N ASP A 29 -16.83 -1.39 12.66
CA ASP A 29 -18.14 -0.97 13.18
C ASP A 29 -19.32 -1.02 12.21
N SER A 30 -19.19 -1.51 10.97
CA SER A 30 -20.38 -1.84 10.19
C SER A 30 -20.18 -2.91 9.13
N ARG A 31 -19.66 -4.08 9.54
CA ARG A 31 -19.86 -5.31 8.75
C ARG A 31 -21.25 -5.91 8.95
N ASP A 32 -22.28 -5.07 9.04
CA ASP A 32 -23.60 -5.54 8.69
C ASP A 32 -23.51 -5.96 7.22
N GLY A 33 -23.69 -7.25 6.95
CA GLY A 33 -23.51 -7.88 5.64
C GLY A 33 -24.43 -7.35 4.52
N THR A 34 -25.02 -6.18 4.72
CA THR A 34 -25.96 -5.45 3.87
C THR A 34 -25.30 -4.24 3.18
N THR A 35 -24.15 -3.73 3.66
CA THR A 35 -23.44 -2.65 2.96
C THR A 35 -22.74 -3.19 1.71
N SER A 36 -23.14 -2.65 0.56
CA SER A 36 -22.57 -2.99 -0.74
C SER A 36 -21.06 -2.75 -0.74
N ARG A 37 -20.26 -3.80 -0.97
CA ARG A 37 -18.78 -3.75 -1.13
C ARG A 37 -18.33 -3.05 -2.43
N SER A 38 -19.22 -2.29 -3.09
CA SER A 38 -18.99 -1.72 -4.41
C SER A 38 -18.10 -0.48 -4.40
N ARG A 39 -17.93 0.20 -3.26
CA ARG A 39 -17.09 1.38 -3.11
C ARG A 39 -16.13 1.22 -1.93
N PHE A 40 -14.84 1.41 -2.19
CA PHE A 40 -13.79 1.32 -1.19
C PHE A 40 -14.03 2.26 0.00
N LEU A 41 -14.57 3.46 -0.29
CA LEU A 41 -14.83 4.50 0.70
C LEU A 41 -16.12 4.27 1.51
N ASP A 42 -17.08 3.52 0.96
CA ASP A 42 -18.35 3.22 1.65
C ASP A 42 -18.25 1.91 2.46
N ALA A 43 -17.25 1.08 2.16
CA ALA A 43 -16.90 -0.08 2.96
C ALA A 43 -16.22 0.37 4.25
N SER A 44 -16.84 0.08 5.39
CA SER A 44 -16.42 0.48 6.73
C SER A 44 -15.09 -0.09 7.24
N ASP A 45 -14.17 -0.48 6.34
CA ASP A 45 -12.92 -1.18 6.64
C ASP A 45 -11.70 -0.30 6.30
N PHE A 46 -11.87 1.03 6.32
CA PHE A 46 -10.79 1.98 6.10
C PHE A 46 -9.71 1.82 7.20
N GLY A 47 -8.50 1.47 6.78
CA GLY A 47 -7.37 1.17 7.64
C GLY A 47 -6.55 0.00 7.14
N GLY A 48 -5.40 -0.24 7.78
CA GLY A 48 -4.48 -1.31 7.44
C GLY A 48 -3.75 -1.04 6.13
N TRP A 49 -3.52 -2.08 5.35
CA TRP A 49 -2.86 -2.02 4.06
C TRP A 49 -3.57 -2.98 3.11
N ASP A 50 -4.21 -2.37 2.11
CA ASP A 50 -4.93 -3.03 1.03
C ASP A 50 -4.08 -3.15 -0.23
N GLU A 51 -4.41 -4.15 -1.06
CA GLU A 51 -3.84 -4.31 -2.38
C GLU A 51 -4.82 -3.75 -3.42
N CYS A 52 -4.39 -2.76 -4.20
CA CYS A 52 -5.16 -2.27 -5.33
C CYS A 52 -4.78 -3.09 -6.58
N PHE A 53 -5.64 -4.02 -6.96
CA PHE A 53 -5.39 -4.90 -8.10
C PHE A 53 -6.70 -5.51 -8.63
N PRO A 54 -6.92 -5.59 -9.96
CA PRO A 54 -6.02 -5.19 -11.04
C PRO A 54 -6.20 -3.73 -11.52
N CYS A 55 -6.90 -2.87 -10.78
CA CYS A 55 -7.09 -1.46 -11.13
C CYS A 55 -7.08 -0.57 -9.87
N LEU A 56 -6.95 0.74 -10.07
CA LEU A 56 -7.02 1.75 -9.00
C LEU A 56 -8.36 2.49 -8.98
N THR A 57 -8.97 2.68 -10.14
CA THR A 57 -10.27 3.34 -10.29
C THR A 57 -11.27 2.36 -10.86
N ALA A 58 -12.55 2.54 -10.51
CA ALA A 58 -13.61 1.79 -11.14
C ALA A 58 -13.58 2.01 -12.66
N ASP A 59 -13.83 0.94 -13.42
CA ASP A 59 -14.03 1.05 -14.86
C ASP A 59 -15.51 1.40 -15.10
N PRO A 60 -15.83 2.61 -15.60
CA PRO A 60 -17.22 3.01 -15.82
C PRO A 60 -17.91 2.18 -16.90
N GLU A 61 -17.16 1.55 -17.80
CA GLU A 61 -17.68 0.66 -18.85
C GLU A 61 -17.72 -0.80 -18.40
N ASN A 62 -17.13 -1.11 -17.24
CA ASN A 62 -17.03 -2.46 -16.72
C ASN A 62 -17.23 -2.49 -15.20
N GLU A 63 -18.50 -2.57 -14.80
CA GLU A 63 -18.93 -2.70 -13.39
C GLU A 63 -18.28 -3.88 -12.63
N ALA A 64 -17.60 -4.81 -13.34
CA ALA A 64 -16.84 -5.89 -12.72
C ALA A 64 -15.58 -5.43 -11.97
N PHE A 65 -15.08 -4.22 -12.22
CA PHE A 65 -13.89 -3.68 -11.58
C PHE A 65 -14.28 -2.52 -10.67
N PRO A 66 -14.49 -2.77 -9.36
CA PRO A 66 -14.82 -1.71 -8.44
C PRO A 66 -13.60 -0.80 -8.23
N ASP A 67 -13.85 0.32 -7.55
CA ASP A 67 -12.79 1.21 -7.11
C ASP A 67 -11.71 0.44 -6.33
N HIS A 68 -10.43 0.74 -6.60
CA HIS A 68 -9.26 0.00 -6.08
C HIS A 68 -9.17 -1.49 -6.49
N GLY A 69 -9.96 -1.96 -7.46
CA GLY A 69 -9.89 -3.32 -7.99
C GLY A 69 -10.55 -4.37 -7.08
N GLN A 70 -10.28 -5.65 -7.35
CA GLN A 70 -10.97 -6.76 -6.68
C GLN A 70 -10.21 -7.29 -5.45
N ALA A 71 -8.88 -7.15 -5.39
CA ALA A 71 -8.09 -7.83 -4.36
C ALA A 71 -8.44 -7.40 -2.92
N TRP A 72 -8.79 -6.13 -2.70
CA TRP A 72 -9.11 -5.61 -1.36
C TRP A 72 -10.41 -6.18 -0.77
N ASN A 73 -11.34 -6.69 -1.58
CA ASN A 73 -12.63 -7.23 -1.12
C ASN A 73 -12.87 -8.71 -1.50
N ALA A 74 -11.97 -9.30 -2.28
CA ALA A 74 -12.01 -10.70 -2.67
C ALA A 74 -11.55 -11.64 -1.54
N GLU A 75 -12.02 -12.89 -1.60
CA GLU A 75 -11.57 -13.93 -0.68
C GLU A 75 -10.06 -14.15 -0.80
N TYR A 76 -9.36 -14.13 0.34
CA TYR A 76 -7.94 -14.45 0.41
C TYR A 76 -7.73 -15.89 0.87
N ARG A 77 -7.11 -16.69 0.00
CA ARG A 77 -6.83 -18.10 0.25
C ARG A 77 -5.45 -18.23 0.88
N SER A 78 -5.41 -18.31 2.20
CA SER A 78 -4.17 -18.53 2.95
C SER A 78 -3.68 -19.97 2.76
N SER A 79 -2.43 -20.15 2.32
CA SER A 79 -1.82 -21.48 2.09
C SER A 79 -0.77 -21.86 3.13
N THR A 80 -0.13 -20.88 3.78
CA THR A 80 0.89 -21.11 4.81
C THR A 80 0.87 -19.98 5.83
N LYS A 81 0.94 -20.33 7.11
CA LYS A 81 1.06 -19.38 8.22
C LYS A 81 2.04 -19.92 9.26
N CYS A 82 3.29 -19.51 9.17
CA CYS A 82 4.27 -19.64 10.26
C CYS A 82 4.72 -18.24 10.70
N PRO A 83 5.40 -18.10 11.85
CA PRO A 83 5.82 -16.79 12.35
C PRO A 83 6.76 -16.01 11.39
N GLU A 84 7.51 -16.73 10.56
CA GLU A 84 8.51 -16.20 9.63
C GLU A 84 7.96 -15.99 8.21
N ARG A 85 6.87 -16.66 7.85
CA ARG A 85 6.34 -16.66 6.49
C ARG A 85 4.83 -16.80 6.47
N SER A 86 4.16 -15.94 5.70
CA SER A 86 2.75 -16.11 5.35
C SER A 86 2.55 -16.02 3.85
N GLN A 87 1.74 -16.92 3.29
CA GLN A 87 1.43 -16.94 1.88
C GLN A 87 -0.08 -17.03 1.66
N GLY A 88 -0.53 -16.47 0.56
CA GLY A 88 -1.88 -16.69 0.06
C GLY A 88 -2.10 -16.04 -1.29
N SER A 89 -3.28 -16.28 -1.84
CA SER A 89 -3.65 -15.77 -3.16
C SER A 89 -5.09 -15.28 -3.22
N TRP A 90 -5.35 -14.49 -4.25
CA TRP A 90 -6.68 -14.07 -4.67
C TRP A 90 -6.93 -14.63 -6.07
N ILE A 91 -8.05 -15.33 -6.24
CA ILE A 91 -8.57 -15.68 -7.57
C ILE A 91 -9.52 -14.57 -8.00
N LEU A 92 -9.12 -13.82 -9.01
CA LEU A 92 -9.82 -12.63 -9.48
C LEU A 92 -10.37 -12.86 -10.89
N ARG A 93 -11.26 -11.99 -11.34
CA ARG A 93 -11.73 -12.05 -12.73
C ARG A 93 -10.57 -11.77 -13.68
N GLY A 94 -10.19 -12.80 -14.44
CA GLY A 94 -9.17 -12.71 -15.49
C GLY A 94 -7.71 -12.80 -15.00
N CYS A 95 -7.45 -13.02 -13.71
CA CYS A 95 -6.10 -13.21 -13.19
C CYS A 95 -6.09 -13.85 -11.79
N GLU A 96 -4.92 -14.31 -11.38
CA GLU A 96 -4.64 -14.70 -10.00
C GLU A 96 -3.49 -13.83 -9.46
N LEU A 97 -3.63 -13.31 -8.25
CA LEU A 97 -2.57 -12.61 -7.55
C LEU A 97 -2.13 -13.47 -6.36
N HIS A 98 -0.83 -13.70 -6.24
CA HIS A 98 -0.20 -14.36 -5.09
C HIS A 98 0.61 -13.34 -4.33
N ARG A 99 0.58 -13.43 -3.00
CA ARG A 99 1.47 -12.67 -2.14
C ARG A 99 2.11 -13.57 -1.11
N GLU A 100 3.42 -13.40 -0.96
CA GLU A 100 4.22 -13.96 0.09
C GLU A 100 4.77 -12.83 0.97
N VAL A 101 4.64 -12.98 2.28
CA VAL A 101 5.29 -12.12 3.27
C VAL A 101 6.31 -12.96 4.01
N THR A 102 7.59 -12.59 3.92
CA THR A 102 8.71 -13.29 4.56
C THR A 102 9.43 -12.36 5.51
N ARG A 103 9.65 -12.79 6.75
CA ARG A 103 10.46 -12.09 7.75
C ARG A 103 11.93 -12.43 7.50
N GLU A 104 12.69 -11.47 6.98
CA GLU A 104 14.11 -11.66 6.68
C GLU A 104 15.00 -11.39 7.90
N LEU A 105 14.61 -10.41 8.70
CA LEU A 105 15.27 -9.98 9.93
C LEU A 105 14.20 -9.69 10.99
N PRO A 106 14.52 -9.59 12.30
CA PRO A 106 13.55 -9.32 13.34
C PRO A 106 12.62 -8.13 13.07
N HIS A 107 13.12 -7.14 12.32
CA HIS A 107 12.37 -5.94 11.98
C HIS A 107 12.25 -5.66 10.47
N ARG A 108 12.56 -6.64 9.63
CA ARG A 108 12.42 -6.54 8.16
C ARG A 108 11.50 -7.63 7.64
N SER A 109 10.50 -7.22 6.89
CA SER A 109 9.62 -8.11 6.13
C SER A 109 9.73 -7.78 4.64
N ARG A 110 9.79 -8.81 3.81
CA ARG A 110 9.72 -8.70 2.35
C ARG A 110 8.36 -9.19 1.89
N LEU A 111 7.71 -8.41 1.03
CA LEU A 111 6.49 -8.76 0.35
C LEU A 111 6.85 -9.06 -1.11
N THR A 112 6.64 -10.31 -1.52
CA THR A 112 6.83 -10.75 -2.89
C THR A 112 5.47 -11.03 -3.51
N TYR A 113 5.27 -10.55 -4.72
CA TYR A 113 4.03 -10.69 -5.46
C TYR A 113 4.27 -11.45 -6.75
N HIS A 114 3.33 -12.31 -7.10
CA HIS A 114 3.31 -13.02 -8.36
C HIS A 114 1.91 -12.92 -8.99
N ALA A 115 1.82 -12.49 -10.24
CA ALA A 115 0.56 -12.43 -10.97
C ALA A 115 0.53 -13.45 -12.11
N ARG A 116 -0.54 -14.22 -12.17
CA ARG A 116 -0.81 -15.17 -13.25
C ARG A 116 -2.00 -14.71 -14.08
N PHE A 117 -1.80 -14.64 -15.38
CA PHE A 117 -2.83 -14.29 -16.36
C PHE A 117 -3.13 -15.50 -17.25
N PRO A 118 -4.38 -15.72 -17.68
CA PRO A 118 -4.69 -16.64 -18.77
C PRO A 118 -3.92 -16.25 -20.04
N ASP A 119 -3.59 -17.23 -20.89
CA ASP A 119 -2.82 -16.99 -22.13
C ASP A 119 -3.52 -16.02 -23.10
N SER A 120 -4.85 -15.88 -22.99
CA SER A 120 -5.66 -14.94 -23.77
C SER A 120 -5.79 -13.54 -23.15
N ALA A 121 -5.28 -13.31 -21.95
CA ALA A 121 -5.42 -12.04 -21.23
C ALA A 121 -4.17 -11.17 -21.39
N THR A 122 -4.37 -9.89 -21.72
CA THR A 122 -3.27 -8.92 -21.83
C THR A 122 -2.96 -8.31 -20.46
N SER A 123 -1.77 -8.58 -19.92
CA SER A 123 -1.29 -7.96 -18.66
C SER A 123 -1.19 -6.43 -18.75
N THR A 124 -1.17 -5.86 -19.95
CA THR A 124 -1.11 -4.41 -20.20
C THR A 124 -2.33 -3.64 -19.72
N ARG A 125 -3.46 -4.29 -19.40
CA ARG A 125 -4.65 -3.63 -18.83
C ARG A 125 -4.68 -3.65 -17.31
N VAL A 126 -3.69 -4.28 -16.69
CA VAL A 126 -3.65 -4.51 -15.25
C VAL A 126 -2.71 -3.50 -14.61
N LEU A 127 -3.09 -3.09 -13.41
CA LEU A 127 -2.35 -2.23 -12.53
C LEU A 127 -2.21 -2.92 -11.17
N TRP A 128 -1.12 -2.64 -10.50
CA TRP A 128 -0.97 -2.94 -9.08
C TRP A 128 -0.57 -1.67 -8.33
N ALA A 129 -1.14 -1.44 -7.16
CA ALA A 129 -0.60 -0.50 -6.19
C ALA A 129 -0.72 -1.04 -4.77
N ALA A 130 0.33 -0.84 -3.97
CA ALA A 130 0.20 -1.00 -2.53
C ALA A 130 -0.57 0.20 -1.96
N HIS A 131 -1.42 -0.03 -0.96
CA HIS A 131 -2.19 1.04 -0.33
C HIS A 131 -2.15 0.98 1.21
N PRO A 132 -0.96 1.02 1.84
CA PRO A 132 -0.83 1.10 3.29
C PRO A 132 -1.37 2.42 3.83
N GLN A 133 -2.08 2.40 4.94
CA GLN A 133 -2.60 3.60 5.60
C GLN A 133 -1.85 3.83 6.91
N PHE A 134 -0.74 4.56 6.85
CA PHE A 134 0.07 4.87 8.04
C PHE A 134 -0.52 6.03 8.82
N VAL A 135 -0.57 5.92 10.14
CA VAL A 135 -1.00 7.02 11.03
C VAL A 135 0.00 8.17 10.93
N ALA A 136 -0.49 9.33 10.47
CA ALA A 136 0.34 10.49 10.19
C ALA A 136 0.47 11.46 11.37
N LYS A 137 -0.41 11.39 12.37
CA LYS A 137 -0.46 12.33 13.52
C LYS A 137 0.87 12.49 14.26
N SER A 138 1.68 11.43 14.35
CA SER A 138 2.97 11.42 15.06
C SER A 138 4.19 11.48 14.13
N LEU A 139 3.99 11.60 12.82
CA LEU A 139 5.09 11.70 11.87
C LEU A 139 5.78 13.06 12.00
N ILE A 140 7.09 13.03 12.16
CA ILE A 140 7.93 14.22 12.20
C ILE A 140 8.64 14.46 10.86
N ASN A 141 8.80 13.40 10.05
CA ASN A 141 9.52 13.50 8.79
C ASN A 141 9.12 12.39 7.82
N ILE A 142 9.15 12.72 6.53
CA ILE A 142 8.99 11.79 5.41
C ILE A 142 10.17 12.07 4.50
N THR A 143 10.93 11.03 4.14
CA THR A 143 12.08 11.18 3.23
C THR A 143 11.98 10.16 2.12
N LEU A 144 12.35 10.58 0.92
CA LEU A 144 12.39 9.72 -0.26
C LEU A 144 13.79 9.78 -0.86
N ARG A 145 14.33 8.62 -1.21
CA ARG A 145 15.61 8.46 -1.91
C ARG A 145 15.43 7.64 -3.17
N CYS A 146 16.27 7.93 -4.16
CA CYS A 146 16.32 7.26 -5.45
C CYS A 146 17.79 6.92 -5.74
N GLY A 147 18.14 5.65 -5.57
CA GLY A 147 19.52 5.18 -5.52
C GLY A 147 20.29 5.81 -4.36
N ASP A 148 21.53 6.20 -4.63
CA ASP A 148 22.39 6.85 -3.63
C ASP A 148 22.08 8.34 -3.47
N ALA A 149 21.28 8.91 -4.37
CA ALA A 149 20.90 10.31 -4.29
C ALA A 149 19.65 10.51 -3.42
N PRO A 150 19.61 11.56 -2.58
CA PRO A 150 18.33 12.02 -2.06
C PRO A 150 17.41 12.33 -3.24
N TYR A 151 16.16 11.85 -3.18
CA TYR A 151 15.22 12.14 -4.25
C TYR A 151 14.93 13.64 -4.24
N CYS A 152 15.12 14.29 -5.38
CA CYS A 152 15.22 15.73 -5.47
C CYS A 152 14.35 16.20 -6.63
N ARG A 153 13.27 16.96 -6.37
CA ARG A 153 12.95 18.06 -7.29
C ARG A 153 12.14 19.22 -6.71
N LYS A 154 12.59 20.40 -7.15
CA LYS A 154 12.15 21.80 -6.96
C LYS A 154 12.14 22.44 -5.56
N HIS A 155 12.31 21.72 -4.46
CA HIS A 155 12.38 22.34 -3.12
C HIS A 155 13.54 21.89 -2.19
N GLY A 156 14.63 21.37 -2.74
CA GLY A 156 15.82 20.97 -1.96
C GLY A 156 15.94 19.46 -1.76
N THR A 157 17.12 19.02 -1.35
CA THR A 157 17.49 17.62 -1.14
C THR A 157 16.63 16.95 -0.08
N GLY A 158 15.92 15.88 -0.46
CA GLY A 158 14.91 15.25 0.38
C GLY A 158 13.65 16.10 0.38
N VAL A 159 12.53 15.52 -0.04
CA VAL A 159 11.24 16.17 0.19
C VAL A 159 10.95 16.07 1.68
N VAL A 160 11.50 16.97 2.50
CA VAL A 160 10.86 17.32 3.76
C VAL A 160 9.56 17.97 3.32
N LEU A 161 8.52 17.16 3.16
CA LEU A 161 7.19 17.68 2.94
C LEU A 161 6.96 18.64 4.11
N PRO A 162 6.72 19.95 3.87
CA PRO A 162 6.16 20.81 4.91
C PRO A 162 5.06 20.01 5.58
N SER A 163 4.96 20.02 6.92
CA SER A 163 4.10 19.05 7.64
C SER A 163 2.83 18.86 6.83
N LEU A 164 2.56 17.65 6.33
CA LEU A 164 1.52 17.47 5.31
C LEU A 164 0.16 18.03 5.78
N SER A 165 -0.03 18.04 7.10
CA SER A 165 -1.10 18.72 7.83
C SER A 165 -1.23 20.23 7.58
N ALA A 166 -0.16 20.94 7.26
CA ALA A 166 -0.17 22.35 6.86
C ALA A 166 -0.56 22.53 5.38
N LEU A 167 -0.35 21.51 4.53
CA LEU A 167 -0.66 21.55 3.11
C LEU A 167 -2.07 21.04 2.77
N VAL A 168 -2.69 20.28 3.67
CA VAL A 168 -4.01 19.68 3.49
C VAL A 168 -4.86 20.04 4.71
N PRO A 169 -5.86 20.93 4.57
CA PRO A 169 -6.77 21.30 5.65
C PRO A 169 -7.45 20.10 6.32
N LYS A 170 -7.90 20.28 7.56
CA LYS A 170 -8.66 19.25 8.28
C LYS A 170 -9.97 18.95 7.53
N GLY A 171 -10.29 17.68 7.37
CA GLY A 171 -11.47 17.23 6.62
C GLY A 171 -11.23 17.09 5.12
N GLU A 172 -10.00 17.31 4.65
CA GLU A 172 -9.63 17.17 3.23
C GLU A 172 -8.62 16.04 3.02
N GLY A 173 -8.50 15.61 1.75
CA GLY A 173 -7.52 14.65 1.30
C GLY A 173 -6.84 15.12 0.02
N LYS A 174 -5.57 14.75 -0.17
CA LYS A 174 -4.78 15.16 -1.34
C LYS A 174 -3.91 14.02 -1.84
N LYS A 175 -3.98 13.76 -3.15
CA LYS A 175 -3.04 12.89 -3.86
C LYS A 175 -1.90 13.74 -4.42
N ILE A 176 -0.67 13.34 -4.14
CA ILE A 176 0.54 13.97 -4.64
C ILE A 176 1.24 12.93 -5.51
N ALA A 177 1.34 13.22 -6.82
CA ALA A 177 2.16 12.42 -7.71
C ALA A 177 3.64 12.70 -7.45
N VAL A 178 4.44 11.64 -7.40
CA VAL A 178 5.88 11.73 -7.31
C VAL A 178 6.46 11.28 -8.65
N GLU A 179 7.40 12.06 -9.18
CA GLU A 179 8.06 11.73 -10.45
C GLU A 179 8.72 10.33 -10.37
N SER A 180 8.76 9.63 -11.50
CA SER A 180 9.29 8.28 -11.58
C SER A 180 10.80 8.27 -11.34
N CYS A 181 11.27 7.26 -10.61
CA CYS A 181 12.70 7.02 -10.39
C CYS A 181 13.05 5.62 -10.93
N PRO A 182 13.90 5.50 -11.96
CA PRO A 182 14.28 4.20 -12.54
C PRO A 182 15.42 3.52 -11.76
N SER A 183 15.40 3.61 -10.42
CA SER A 183 16.40 2.98 -9.56
C SER A 183 15.78 2.53 -8.24
N GLN A 184 16.58 2.03 -7.30
CA GLN A 184 16.08 1.64 -5.99
C GLN A 184 15.44 2.83 -5.27
N ILE A 185 14.17 2.71 -4.91
CA ILE A 185 13.45 3.73 -4.15
C ILE A 185 13.43 3.32 -2.69
N VAL A 186 13.66 4.30 -1.81
CA VAL A 186 13.61 4.14 -0.35
C VAL A 186 12.77 5.28 0.22
N LEU A 187 11.62 4.96 0.79
CA LEU A 187 10.77 5.91 1.50
C LEU A 187 10.84 5.65 3.00
N THR A 188 11.25 6.63 3.78
CA THR A 188 11.29 6.53 5.25
C THR A 188 10.28 7.48 5.89
N LEU A 189 9.38 6.93 6.68
CA LEU A 189 8.46 7.62 7.58
C LEU A 189 9.07 7.62 8.98
N SER A 190 9.23 8.78 9.60
CA SER A 190 9.88 8.93 10.91
C SER A 190 8.95 9.53 11.94
N ARG A 191 9.00 8.99 13.15
CA ARG A 191 8.55 9.62 14.40
C ARG A 191 9.79 9.91 15.26
N VAL A 192 9.62 10.42 16.48
CA VAL A 192 10.74 10.86 17.34
C VAL A 192 11.80 9.76 17.52
N ASP A 193 11.39 8.55 17.94
CA ASP A 193 12.32 7.45 18.27
C ASP A 193 12.19 6.24 17.35
N GLU A 194 11.44 6.35 16.25
CA GLU A 194 11.13 5.20 15.41
C GLU A 194 10.95 5.58 13.95
N ALA A 195 11.21 4.62 13.07
CA ALA A 195 11.02 4.78 11.64
C ALA A 195 10.50 3.50 10.98
N ILE A 196 9.77 3.69 9.89
CA ILE A 196 9.47 2.66 8.91
C ILE A 196 10.07 3.08 7.58
N THR A 197 10.69 2.13 6.90
CA THR A 197 11.23 2.29 5.56
C THR A 197 10.56 1.31 4.62
N LEU A 198 10.12 1.80 3.46
CA LEU A 198 9.62 1.01 2.33
C LEU A 198 10.66 1.06 1.22
N GLU A 199 10.97 -0.09 0.62
CA GLU A 199 12.03 -0.25 -0.37
C GLU A 199 11.53 -1.04 -1.58
N TRP A 200 11.72 -0.50 -2.79
CA TRP A 200 11.36 -1.21 -4.03
C TRP A 200 12.23 -0.81 -5.23
N ASP A 201 12.27 -1.67 -6.25
CA ASP A 201 12.96 -1.36 -7.51
C ASP A 201 12.06 -0.50 -8.41
N GLY A 202 12.42 0.76 -8.59
CA GLY A 202 11.69 1.70 -9.44
C GLY A 202 11.73 1.37 -10.94
N ARG A 203 12.60 0.45 -11.38
CA ARG A 203 12.53 -0.11 -12.75
C ARG A 203 11.37 -1.08 -12.88
N VAL A 204 10.95 -1.72 -11.79
CA VAL A 204 9.84 -2.68 -11.76
C VAL A 204 8.53 -1.97 -11.40
N ILE A 205 8.56 -1.12 -10.38
CA ILE A 205 7.43 -0.32 -9.87
C ILE A 205 7.74 1.18 -10.10
N PRO A 206 7.43 1.71 -11.29
CA PRO A 206 7.96 2.99 -11.75
C PRO A 206 7.21 4.22 -11.24
N GLU A 207 5.98 4.05 -10.79
CA GLU A 207 5.16 5.16 -10.32
C GLU A 207 5.04 5.13 -8.80
N PHE A 208 4.89 6.32 -8.22
CA PHE A 208 4.72 6.49 -6.81
C PHE A 208 3.81 7.69 -6.53
N HIS A 209 2.82 7.47 -5.69
CA HIS A 209 1.93 8.53 -5.21
C HIS A 209 1.95 8.57 -3.69
N ILE A 210 1.65 9.73 -3.14
CA ILE A 210 1.34 9.89 -1.72
C ILE A 210 -0.08 10.39 -1.62
N TRP A 211 -0.96 9.60 -1.02
CA TRP A 211 -2.26 10.06 -0.56
C TRP A 211 -2.13 10.52 0.88
N TYR A 212 -2.55 11.74 1.19
CA TYR A 212 -2.68 12.22 2.56
C TYR A 212 -4.15 12.54 2.82
N ASP A 213 -4.71 11.93 3.86
CA ASP A 213 -6.08 12.16 4.28
C ASP A 213 -6.05 12.75 5.69
N ASN A 214 -6.54 13.99 5.82
CA ASN A 214 -6.57 14.75 7.06
C ASN A 214 -7.96 14.73 7.71
N GLY A 215 -8.65 13.60 7.60
CA GLY A 215 -9.98 13.41 8.14
C GLY A 215 -11.11 13.60 7.16
N LEU A 216 -10.83 13.51 5.86
CA LEU A 216 -11.84 13.38 4.81
C LEU A 216 -12.53 12.01 4.90
N TYR A 217 -11.76 10.94 5.12
CA TYR A 217 -12.28 9.57 5.24
C TYR A 217 -11.89 8.91 6.56
N ALA A 218 -10.63 9.02 6.96
CA ALA A 218 -10.11 8.46 8.21
C ALA A 218 -10.57 9.26 9.43
N ARG A 219 -10.69 8.61 10.58
CA ARG A 219 -10.92 9.29 11.87
C ARG A 219 -9.74 10.13 12.37
N GLU A 220 -8.56 9.88 11.84
CA GLU A 220 -7.31 10.55 12.19
C GLU A 220 -6.42 10.69 10.96
N PRO A 221 -5.47 11.64 10.94
CA PRO A 221 -4.66 11.88 9.76
C PRO A 221 -3.89 10.62 9.35
N VAL A 222 -3.98 10.23 8.08
CA VAL A 222 -3.23 9.12 7.50
C VAL A 222 -2.44 9.53 6.27
N ILE A 223 -1.33 8.84 6.06
CA ILE A 223 -0.56 8.89 4.82
C ILE A 223 -0.52 7.51 4.21
N SER A 224 -0.80 7.45 2.91
CA SER A 224 -0.68 6.25 2.09
C SER A 224 0.33 6.43 0.97
N PRO A 225 1.57 5.95 1.18
CA PRO A 225 2.53 5.73 0.12
C PRO A 225 2.04 4.64 -0.83
N GLN A 226 1.91 4.96 -2.12
CA GLN A 226 1.34 4.09 -3.15
C GLN A 226 2.36 3.79 -4.26
N PRO A 227 3.36 2.91 -4.00
CA PRO A 227 4.17 2.35 -5.07
C PRO A 227 3.24 1.63 -6.06
N THR A 228 3.35 1.99 -7.34
CA THR A 228 2.38 1.63 -8.39
C THR A 228 3.07 1.12 -9.65
N ILE A 229 2.50 0.05 -10.22
CA ILE A 229 2.79 -0.42 -11.58
C ILE A 229 1.59 -0.03 -12.44
N PRO A 230 1.69 1.03 -13.27
CA PRO A 230 0.55 1.56 -14.00
C PRO A 230 0.03 0.59 -15.07
N ALA A 231 -1.24 0.73 -15.41
CA ALA A 231 -1.79 0.14 -16.61
C ALA A 231 -1.04 0.66 -17.85
N GLY A 232 -0.95 -0.16 -18.89
CA GLY A 232 -0.24 0.13 -20.15
C GLY A 232 1.19 -0.40 -20.19
N ARG A 233 1.87 -0.52 -19.03
CA ARG A 233 3.23 -1.09 -18.97
C ARG A 233 3.24 -2.62 -18.95
N GLY A 234 2.13 -3.22 -18.54
CA GLY A 234 2.06 -4.63 -18.21
C GLY A 234 2.61 -4.88 -16.81
N VAL A 235 1.80 -5.49 -15.93
CA VAL A 235 2.30 -5.95 -14.64
C VAL A 235 3.31 -7.09 -14.89
N PRO A 236 4.55 -7.00 -14.38
CA PRO A 236 5.52 -8.08 -14.47
C PRO A 236 4.98 -9.34 -13.79
N ARG A 237 5.50 -10.51 -14.15
CA ARG A 237 5.09 -11.76 -13.49
C ARG A 237 5.38 -11.73 -12.00
N ASP A 238 6.52 -11.15 -11.62
CA ASP A 238 7.00 -11.09 -10.26
C ASP A 238 7.49 -9.67 -9.92
N TRP A 239 7.18 -9.21 -8.71
CA TRP A 239 7.75 -7.98 -8.15
C TRP A 239 7.85 -8.07 -6.63
N THR A 240 8.58 -7.13 -6.04
CA THR A 240 8.89 -7.15 -4.61
C THR A 240 8.85 -5.74 -4.03
N LEU A 241 8.34 -5.68 -2.80
CA LEU A 241 8.38 -4.51 -1.93
C LEU A 241 8.85 -4.97 -0.56
N SER A 242 9.83 -4.28 0.01
CA SER A 242 10.33 -4.58 1.36
C SER A 242 9.93 -3.48 2.33
N ILE A 243 9.70 -3.87 3.58
CA ILE A 243 9.41 -2.97 4.69
C ILE A 243 10.30 -3.29 5.87
N THR A 244 10.98 -2.27 6.35
CA THR A 244 11.88 -2.35 7.50
C THR A 244 11.36 -1.38 8.55
N SER A 245 11.03 -1.87 9.73
CA SER A 245 10.67 -1.07 10.90
C SER A 245 11.85 -1.02 11.84
N TYR A 246 12.17 0.08 12.51
CA TYR A 246 13.22 0.08 13.53
C TYR A 246 13.03 1.22 14.53
N ARG A 247 13.59 1.01 15.72
CA ARG A 247 13.76 2.06 16.74
C ARG A 247 15.10 2.74 16.49
N ARG A 248 15.16 4.06 16.60
CA ARG A 248 16.40 4.83 16.49
C ARG A 248 17.19 4.82 17.80
#